data_AF-A0A4Q2LFP5-F1
#
_entry.id   AF-A0A4Q2LFP5-F1
#
_cell.length_a   1.000
_cell.length_b   1.000
_cell.length_c   1.000
_cell.angle_alpha   90.00
_cell.angle_beta   90.00
_cell.angle_gamma   90.00
#
_symmetry.space_group_name_H-M   'P 1'
#
loop_
_entity.id
_entity.type
_entity.pdbx_description
1 polymer ?
#
loop_
_entity_poly.entity_id
_entity_poly.type
_entity_poly.pdbx_seq_one_letter_code
_entity_poly.pdbx_strand_id
1 'polypeptide(L)'
;MRRKPIVILLLVILATCSACTNAATQVETISLEQIETQKVIEAERPHAKEAVDKNKLPDSLKEEGPEESVIDAHVEHSAATSSDEIYRIESFGVVKDITAGGLYPAEGIRLVDTETEQELWSMSPGYYVQSYLWSPNNRYVAVYLETRISGETFVVDTKTMTKIPLPLIEQVRNSLKTNTTVNESRPDPYFRFMNWLDDDQLSVTFQWSGTGSDGYEGIYVHNVTENKLVDITLK
;
A
#
# COMPACT_ATOMS: atom_id res chain seq x y z
N MET A 1 61.78 -24.10 -33.24
CA MET A 1 61.19 -25.46 -33.33
C MET A 1 59.72 -25.38 -32.94
N ARG A 2 58.89 -26.19 -33.62
CA ARG A 2 57.47 -25.94 -33.89
C ARG A 2 56.55 -26.24 -32.70
N ARG A 3 55.67 -25.29 -32.38
CA ARG A 3 54.52 -25.47 -31.49
C ARG A 3 53.48 -26.33 -32.21
N LYS A 4 52.97 -27.37 -31.54
CA LYS A 4 51.82 -28.16 -32.01
C LYS A 4 50.52 -27.39 -31.71
N PRO A 5 49.55 -27.33 -32.65
CA PRO A 5 48.24 -26.75 -32.36
C PRO A 5 47.37 -27.78 -31.63
N ILE A 6 46.70 -27.34 -30.57
CA ILE A 6 45.60 -28.08 -29.94
C ILE A 6 44.33 -27.65 -30.68
N VAL A 7 43.76 -28.61 -31.41
CA VAL A 7 42.45 -28.49 -32.06
C VAL A 7 41.41 -28.87 -31.00
N ILE A 8 40.64 -27.90 -30.51
CA ILE A 8 39.46 -28.16 -29.67
C ILE A 8 38.26 -28.29 -30.61
N LEU A 9 37.70 -29.50 -30.61
CA LEU A 9 36.57 -29.95 -31.41
C LEU A 9 35.24 -29.63 -30.69
N LEU A 10 34.28 -29.16 -31.48
CA LEU A 10 32.88 -28.85 -31.23
C LEU A 10 32.15 -29.66 -30.13
N LEU A 11 31.19 -29.00 -29.48
CA LEU A 11 29.80 -29.49 -29.47
C LEU A 11 28.81 -28.32 -29.39
N VAL A 12 28.13 -28.04 -30.50
CA VAL A 12 26.98 -27.12 -30.56
C VAL A 12 25.72 -27.98 -30.46
N ILE A 13 24.97 -27.86 -29.37
CA ILE A 13 23.67 -28.50 -29.22
C ILE A 13 22.61 -27.50 -29.70
N LEU A 14 22.16 -27.67 -30.95
CA LEU A 14 20.93 -27.09 -31.47
C LEU A 14 19.77 -27.98 -31.04
N ALA A 15 19.02 -27.56 -30.03
CA ALA A 15 17.71 -28.13 -29.73
C ALA A 15 16.63 -27.21 -30.31
N THR A 16 16.15 -27.55 -31.50
CA THR A 16 14.91 -27.03 -32.06
C THR A 16 13.75 -27.83 -31.47
N CYS A 17 12.91 -27.23 -30.64
CA CYS A 17 11.60 -27.79 -30.32
C CYS A 17 10.54 -27.01 -31.10
N SER A 18 9.89 -27.75 -32.00
CA SER A 18 8.82 -27.29 -32.88
C SER A 18 7.47 -27.52 -32.20
N ALA A 19 6.59 -26.53 -32.34
CA ALA A 19 5.12 -26.60 -32.30
C ALA A 19 4.39 -27.16 -31.05
N CYS A 20 3.68 -26.27 -30.35
CA CYS A 20 2.27 -26.46 -29.94
C CYS A 20 1.65 -25.07 -29.68
N THR A 21 0.82 -24.55 -30.58
CA THR A 21 -0.66 -24.58 -30.59
C THR A 21 -1.30 -23.36 -29.91
N ASN A 22 -1.84 -22.47 -30.75
CA ASN A 22 -2.95 -21.53 -30.59
C ASN A 22 -3.51 -21.29 -29.17
N ALA A 23 -3.31 -20.07 -28.65
CA ALA A 23 -4.25 -19.43 -27.74
C ALA A 23 -5.01 -18.35 -28.52
N ALA A 24 -6.24 -18.69 -28.92
CA ALA A 24 -7.16 -17.78 -29.56
C ALA A 24 -7.63 -16.72 -28.57
N THR A 25 -7.52 -15.46 -28.98
CA THR A 25 -8.11 -14.28 -28.37
C THR A 25 -9.63 -14.46 -28.26
N GLN A 26 -10.14 -14.65 -27.04
CA GLN A 26 -11.56 -14.43 -26.75
C GLN A 26 -11.73 -12.96 -26.38
N VAL A 27 -12.30 -12.21 -27.32
CA VAL A 27 -12.87 -10.89 -27.07
C VAL A 27 -14.23 -11.15 -26.43
N GLU A 28 -14.36 -10.87 -25.13
CA GLU A 28 -15.66 -10.84 -24.46
C GLU A 28 -16.45 -9.63 -24.94
N THR A 29 -17.47 -9.89 -25.75
CA THR A 29 -18.51 -8.93 -26.10
C THR A 29 -19.41 -8.76 -24.89
N ILE A 30 -19.23 -7.68 -24.13
CA ILE A 30 -20.15 -7.30 -23.06
C ILE A 30 -21.48 -6.84 -23.71
N SER A 31 -22.55 -7.58 -23.43
CA SER A 31 -23.92 -7.26 -23.81
C SER A 31 -24.41 -6.00 -23.08
N LEU A 32 -24.96 -5.03 -23.82
CA LEU A 32 -25.46 -3.73 -23.36
C LEU A 32 -26.93 -3.77 -22.87
N GLU A 33 -27.41 -4.88 -22.31
CA GLU A 33 -28.82 -5.05 -21.93
C GLU A 33 -29.12 -4.98 -20.41
N GLN A 34 -28.25 -4.39 -19.58
CA GLN A 34 -28.51 -4.25 -18.13
C GLN A 34 -28.55 -2.81 -17.61
N ILE A 35 -28.71 -1.80 -18.48
CA ILE A 35 -28.89 -0.38 -18.09
C ILE A 35 -30.36 0.03 -18.13
N GLU A 36 -31.26 -0.79 -17.59
CA GLU A 36 -32.68 -0.42 -17.56
C GLU A 36 -33.43 -0.95 -16.33
N THR A 37 -32.96 -0.68 -15.10
CA THR A 37 -33.87 -0.71 -13.93
C THR A 37 -33.37 0.09 -12.72
N GLN A 38 -33.16 1.39 -12.85
CA GLN A 38 -33.06 2.25 -11.66
C GLN A 38 -33.58 3.67 -11.92
N LYS A 39 -34.87 3.76 -12.27
CA LYS A 39 -35.57 5.04 -12.37
C LYS A 39 -37.01 4.94 -11.90
N VAL A 40 -37.21 4.40 -10.69
CA VAL A 40 -38.47 4.53 -9.95
C VAL A 40 -38.12 4.60 -8.47
N ILE A 41 -38.47 5.73 -7.86
CA ILE A 41 -38.84 6.01 -6.45
C ILE A 41 -38.39 7.45 -6.17
N GLU A 42 -39.15 8.40 -6.70
CA GLU A 42 -39.25 9.74 -6.13
C GLU A 42 -40.56 9.74 -5.35
N ALA A 43 -40.45 9.41 -4.05
CA ALA A 43 -41.57 9.40 -3.12
C ALA A 43 -41.58 10.71 -2.34
N GLU A 44 -42.73 11.37 -2.46
CA GLU A 44 -43.15 12.63 -1.87
C GLU A 44 -42.77 12.79 -0.40
N ARG A 45 -42.05 13.88 -0.07
CA ARG A 45 -41.93 14.38 1.31
C ARG A 45 -43.06 15.38 1.57
N PRO A 46 -43.96 15.14 2.54
CA PRO A 46 -44.90 16.15 2.97
C PRO A 46 -44.21 17.24 3.81
N HIS A 47 -44.46 18.48 3.44
CA HIS A 47 -44.17 19.68 4.23
C HIS A 47 -44.96 19.66 5.54
N ALA A 48 -44.28 19.44 6.67
CA ALA A 48 -44.78 19.80 7.99
C ALA A 48 -44.19 21.16 8.38
N LYS A 49 -45.03 22.19 8.35
CA LYS A 49 -44.78 23.47 9.00
C LYS A 49 -45.17 23.32 10.47
N GLU A 50 -44.20 23.34 11.37
CA GLU A 50 -44.47 23.50 12.79
C GLU A 50 -43.90 24.86 13.24
N ALA A 51 -44.81 25.70 13.72
CA ALA A 51 -44.53 27.03 14.22
C ALA A 51 -43.97 26.91 15.65
N VAL A 52 -42.70 27.24 15.84
CA VAL A 52 -42.09 27.37 17.16
C VAL A 52 -42.39 28.75 17.72
N ASP A 53 -43.12 28.74 18.83
CA ASP A 53 -43.44 29.89 19.67
C ASP A 53 -42.16 30.51 20.28
N LYS A 54 -41.94 31.79 19.99
CA LYS A 54 -40.79 32.57 20.45
C LYS A 54 -41.12 33.26 21.76
N ASN A 55 -41.16 32.49 22.86
CA ASN A 55 -41.25 33.05 24.19
C ASN A 55 -39.93 32.94 24.96
N LYS A 56 -39.17 34.04 24.89
CA LYS A 56 -38.54 34.72 26.03
C LYS A 56 -37.67 33.87 26.96
N LEU A 57 -36.41 33.66 26.55
CA LEU A 57 -35.35 33.24 27.45
C LEU A 57 -34.61 34.49 28.00
N PRO A 58 -34.38 34.60 29.32
CA PRO A 58 -33.69 35.75 29.90
C PRO A 58 -32.20 35.80 29.52
N ASP A 59 -31.77 37.02 29.20
CA ASP A 59 -30.43 37.44 28.83
C ASP A 59 -29.55 37.57 30.07
N SER A 60 -29.13 36.44 30.65
CA SER A 60 -28.13 36.46 31.72
C SER A 60 -27.43 35.12 31.83
N LEU A 61 -26.24 35.07 31.21
CA LEU A 61 -25.02 34.37 31.60
C LEU A 61 -24.22 34.10 30.31
N LYS A 62 -23.45 35.12 29.87
CA LYS A 62 -22.33 34.88 28.97
C LYS A 62 -21.26 34.16 29.78
N GLU A 63 -21.40 32.86 29.92
CA GLU A 63 -20.27 32.01 30.24
C GLU A 63 -19.35 32.09 29.02
N GLU A 64 -18.22 32.79 29.18
CA GLU A 64 -17.08 32.66 28.27
C GLU A 64 -16.57 31.23 28.43
N GLY A 65 -17.20 30.31 27.70
CA GLY A 65 -16.77 28.94 27.56
C GLY A 65 -15.33 28.92 27.05
N PRO A 66 -14.53 27.92 27.45
CA PRO A 66 -13.15 27.81 27.00
C PRO A 66 -13.11 27.91 25.48
N GLU A 67 -12.25 28.79 24.94
CA GLU A 67 -12.01 28.86 23.51
C GLU A 67 -11.64 27.45 23.02
N GLU A 68 -12.59 26.77 22.38
CA GLU A 68 -12.33 25.50 21.72
C GLU A 68 -11.32 25.79 20.62
N SER A 69 -10.07 25.37 20.84
CA SER A 69 -9.06 25.41 19.80
C SER A 69 -9.51 24.46 18.69
N VAL A 70 -10.05 25.03 17.61
CA VAL A 70 -10.35 24.29 16.39
C VAL A 70 -9.01 23.76 15.86
N ILE A 71 -8.78 22.46 16.00
CA ILE A 71 -7.58 21.83 15.43
C ILE A 71 -7.85 21.67 13.94
N ASP A 72 -7.17 22.49 13.14
CA ASP A 72 -7.22 22.37 11.68
C ASP A 72 -6.64 21.02 11.23
N ALA A 73 -7.28 20.44 10.22
CA ALA A 73 -6.78 19.21 9.64
C ALA A 73 -5.37 19.43 9.04
N HIS A 74 -4.50 18.42 9.14
CA HIS A 74 -3.11 18.52 8.70
C HIS A 74 -2.65 17.24 8.02
N VAL A 75 -1.53 17.32 7.31
CA VAL A 75 -0.85 16.15 6.72
C VAL A 75 0.30 15.75 7.63
N GLU A 76 0.49 14.44 7.83
CA GLU A 76 1.65 13.91 8.54
C GLU A 76 2.77 13.60 7.53
N HIS A 77 3.55 14.61 7.16
CA HIS A 77 4.69 14.38 6.30
C HIS A 77 5.79 13.58 7.01
N SER A 78 6.31 12.58 6.31
CA SER A 78 7.42 11.75 6.75
C SER A 78 8.55 11.81 5.73
N ALA A 79 9.78 11.60 6.18
CA ALA A 79 10.96 11.47 5.34
C ALA A 79 12.02 10.59 6.02
N ALA A 80 12.84 9.91 5.21
CA ALA A 80 14.01 9.18 5.69
C ALA A 80 15.14 9.24 4.67
N THR A 81 16.34 9.56 5.14
CA THR A 81 17.57 9.57 4.35
C THR A 81 18.31 8.24 4.51
N SER A 82 18.88 7.71 3.42
CA SER A 82 19.74 6.54 3.44
C SER A 82 20.99 6.78 4.29
N SER A 83 21.61 5.70 4.78
CA SER A 83 22.79 5.82 5.67
C SER A 83 24.04 6.34 4.97
N ASP A 84 24.11 6.22 3.64
CA ASP A 84 25.15 6.83 2.79
C ASP A 84 24.81 8.26 2.34
N GLU A 85 23.65 8.78 2.78
CA GLU A 85 23.16 10.12 2.47
C GLU A 85 22.92 10.40 0.98
N ILE A 86 22.95 9.40 0.10
CA ILE A 86 22.74 9.57 -1.35
C ILE A 86 21.26 9.76 -1.69
N TYR A 87 20.38 9.08 -0.94
CA TYR A 87 18.95 9.03 -1.24
C TYR A 87 18.12 9.54 -0.08
N ARG A 88 17.03 10.23 -0.39
CA ARG A 88 15.98 10.58 0.57
C ARG A 88 14.63 10.16 0.01
N ILE A 89 13.86 9.42 0.81
CA ILE A 89 12.46 9.16 0.50
C ILE A 89 11.59 10.06 1.37
N GLU A 90 10.56 10.66 0.79
CA GLU A 90 9.68 11.58 1.49
C GLU A 90 8.27 11.59 0.90
N SER A 91 7.29 11.87 1.76
CA SER A 91 5.94 12.24 1.33
C SER A 91 5.91 13.71 0.89
N PHE A 92 5.07 14.06 -0.09
CA PHE A 92 4.92 15.43 -0.55
C PHE A 92 3.45 15.76 -0.88
N GLY A 93 3.16 17.06 -0.94
CA GLY A 93 1.86 17.61 -1.33
C GLY A 93 0.73 17.28 -0.35
N VAL A 94 -0.43 17.91 -0.53
CA VAL A 94 -1.60 17.76 0.35
C VAL A 94 -2.88 17.75 -0.46
N VAL A 95 -3.72 16.74 -0.25
CA VAL A 95 -5.05 16.67 -0.87
C VAL A 95 -6.09 17.23 0.11
N LYS A 96 -6.46 18.51 -0.06
CA LYS A 96 -7.35 19.21 0.89
C LYS A 96 -8.84 18.90 0.74
N ASP A 97 -9.23 18.25 -0.36
CA ASP A 97 -10.64 17.95 -0.63
C ASP A 97 -11.13 16.70 0.13
N ILE A 98 -10.22 15.98 0.81
CA ILE A 98 -10.51 14.74 1.53
C ILE A 98 -9.93 14.85 2.93
N THR A 99 -10.76 14.66 3.95
CA THR A 99 -10.33 14.58 5.35
C THR A 99 -10.83 13.33 6.02
N ALA A 100 -10.02 12.75 6.90
CA ALA A 100 -10.43 11.68 7.80
C ALA A 100 -9.71 11.83 9.13
N GLY A 101 -10.47 11.86 10.24
CA GLY A 101 -9.89 11.89 11.58
C GLY A 101 -9.00 13.11 11.87
N GLY A 102 -9.23 14.24 11.20
CA GLY A 102 -8.37 15.43 11.32
C GLY A 102 -7.09 15.38 10.46
N LEU A 103 -6.97 14.39 9.57
CA LEU A 103 -5.84 14.27 8.65
C LEU A 103 -6.23 14.54 7.20
N TYR A 104 -5.34 15.20 6.49
CA TYR A 104 -5.27 15.25 5.03
C TYR A 104 -4.28 14.19 4.53
N PRO A 105 -4.58 13.49 3.43
CA PRO A 105 -3.59 12.61 2.84
C PRO A 105 -2.53 13.39 2.08
N ALA A 106 -1.31 12.84 2.07
CA ALA A 106 -0.24 13.28 1.18
C ALA A 106 -0.62 13.02 -0.28
N GLU A 107 -0.23 13.93 -1.17
CA GLU A 107 -0.44 13.80 -2.61
C GLU A 107 0.37 12.63 -3.19
N GLY A 108 1.59 12.44 -2.70
CA GLY A 108 2.47 11.37 -3.16
C GLY A 108 3.64 11.09 -2.24
N ILE A 109 4.45 10.15 -2.68
CA ILE A 109 5.74 9.77 -2.09
C ILE A 109 6.76 9.82 -3.22
N ARG A 110 7.95 10.31 -2.94
CA ARG A 110 9.06 10.34 -3.89
C ARG A 110 10.39 9.94 -3.26
N LEU A 111 11.24 9.34 -4.07
CA LEU A 111 12.64 9.12 -3.81
C LEU A 111 13.43 10.16 -4.59
N VAL A 112 14.31 10.90 -3.92
CA VAL A 112 15.17 11.91 -4.51
C VAL A 112 16.64 11.60 -4.28
N ASP A 113 17.46 12.01 -5.24
CA ASP A 113 18.90 12.18 -5.06
C ASP A 113 19.14 13.42 -4.19
N THR A 114 19.90 13.29 -3.10
CA THR A 114 20.06 14.35 -2.10
C THR A 114 20.97 15.49 -2.54
N GLU A 115 21.91 15.24 -3.46
CA GLU A 115 22.84 16.25 -3.96
C GLU A 115 22.15 17.14 -5.00
N THR A 116 21.42 16.51 -5.91
CA THR A 116 20.80 17.18 -7.07
C THR A 116 19.35 17.56 -6.83
N GLU A 117 18.70 17.03 -5.79
CA GLU A 117 17.26 17.11 -5.53
C GLU A 117 16.42 16.58 -6.70
N GLN A 118 17.01 15.74 -7.55
CA GLN A 118 16.32 15.11 -8.67
C GLN A 118 15.39 14.00 -8.16
N GLU A 119 14.15 14.01 -8.61
CA GLU A 119 13.23 12.89 -8.42
C GLU A 119 13.66 11.68 -9.25
N LEU A 120 13.90 10.56 -8.57
CA LEU A 120 14.34 9.30 -9.15
C LEU A 120 13.19 8.30 -9.30
N TRP A 121 12.22 8.37 -8.38
CA TRP A 121 11.03 7.54 -8.36
C TRP A 121 9.92 8.27 -7.60
N SER A 122 8.67 8.08 -8.00
CA SER A 122 7.52 8.61 -7.27
C SER A 122 6.27 7.77 -7.45
N MET A 123 5.31 7.97 -6.56
CA MET A 123 3.96 7.44 -6.68
C MET A 123 2.93 8.38 -6.07
N SER A 124 1.70 8.28 -6.57
CA SER A 124 0.50 8.88 -6.00
C SER A 124 -0.63 7.85 -6.01
N PRO A 125 -1.49 7.80 -4.97
CA PRO A 125 -1.51 8.70 -3.80
C PRO A 125 -0.49 8.31 -2.71
N GLY A 126 -0.16 9.25 -1.81
CA GLY A 126 0.68 9.03 -0.62
C GLY A 126 -0.08 8.57 0.64
N TYR A 127 -1.41 8.71 0.65
CA TYR A 127 -2.32 8.36 1.76
C TYR A 127 -2.06 9.13 3.06
N TYR A 128 -2.60 8.66 4.20
CA TYR A 128 -2.67 9.44 5.44
C TYR A 128 -1.41 9.34 6.29
N VAL A 129 -0.91 8.11 6.50
CA VAL A 129 0.29 7.86 7.29
C VAL A 129 1.34 7.19 6.41
N GLN A 130 2.58 7.66 6.50
CA GLN A 130 3.72 7.05 5.81
C GLN A 130 4.88 6.78 6.78
N SER A 131 5.56 5.67 6.57
CA SER A 131 6.81 5.36 7.26
C SER A 131 7.80 4.73 6.31
N TYR A 132 9.09 4.96 6.57
CA TYR A 132 10.17 4.54 5.70
C TYR A 132 11.27 3.87 6.50
N LEU A 133 11.82 2.79 5.94
CA LEU A 133 12.93 2.07 6.57
C LEU A 133 13.93 1.57 5.53
N TRP A 134 15.12 2.16 5.57
CA TRP A 134 16.25 1.79 4.72
C TRP A 134 16.85 0.44 5.12
N SER A 135 17.20 -0.37 4.11
CA SER A 135 18.02 -1.56 4.32
C SER A 135 19.43 -1.17 4.75
N PRO A 136 20.16 -2.04 5.48
CA PRO A 136 21.50 -1.72 5.96
C PRO A 136 22.50 -1.32 4.86
N ASN A 137 22.33 -1.85 3.65
CA ASN A 137 23.17 -1.57 2.48
C ASN A 137 22.63 -0.46 1.56
N ASN A 138 21.58 0.26 1.95
CA ASN A 138 20.91 1.34 1.18
C ASN A 138 20.37 0.93 -0.19
N ARG A 139 20.36 -0.36 -0.54
CA ARG A 139 19.80 -0.85 -1.80
C ARG A 139 18.28 -0.78 -1.82
N TYR A 140 17.65 -0.97 -0.66
CA TYR A 140 16.22 -1.06 -0.53
C TYR A 140 15.70 -0.05 0.47
N VAL A 141 14.51 0.47 0.21
CA VAL A 141 13.73 1.19 1.21
C VAL A 141 12.34 0.57 1.30
N ALA A 142 11.99 0.10 2.50
CA ALA A 142 10.64 -0.32 2.81
C ALA A 142 9.76 0.92 3.00
N VAL A 143 8.60 0.91 2.36
CA VAL A 143 7.60 1.98 2.42
C VAL A 143 6.34 1.38 3.00
N TYR A 144 5.87 1.96 4.09
CA TYR A 144 4.58 1.67 4.68
C TYR A 144 3.65 2.85 4.42
N LEU A 145 2.45 2.56 3.95
CA LEU A 145 1.39 3.55 3.79
C LEU A 145 0.10 3.05 4.42
N GLU A 146 -0.66 3.97 5.00
CA GLU A 146 -1.92 3.68 5.68
C GLU A 146 -3.07 4.48 5.08
N THR A 147 -4.11 3.76 4.66
CA THR A 147 -5.42 4.31 4.36
C THR A 147 -6.26 4.40 5.63
N ARG A 148 -7.55 4.74 5.53
CA ARG A 148 -8.43 4.78 6.70
C ARG A 148 -8.67 3.40 7.35
N ILE A 149 -8.61 2.32 6.57
CA ILE A 149 -9.04 0.98 7.00
C ILE A 149 -8.03 -0.12 6.66
N SER A 150 -6.87 0.25 6.13
CA SER A 150 -5.84 -0.72 5.74
C SER A 150 -4.46 -0.08 5.72
N GLY A 151 -3.43 -0.90 5.80
CA GLY A 151 -2.05 -0.49 5.57
C GLY A 151 -1.26 -1.52 4.78
N GLU A 152 -0.39 -1.04 3.90
CA GLU A 152 0.43 -1.87 3.01
C GLU A 152 1.90 -1.51 3.18
N THR A 153 2.76 -2.52 3.14
CA THR A 153 4.20 -2.34 2.95
C THR A 153 4.60 -2.83 1.57
N PHE A 154 5.44 -2.07 0.89
CA PHE A 154 6.20 -2.51 -0.28
C PHE A 154 7.65 -2.04 -0.17
N VAL A 155 8.50 -2.44 -1.10
CA VAL A 155 9.91 -2.02 -1.15
C VAL A 155 10.19 -1.28 -2.45
N VAL A 156 11.07 -0.28 -2.43
CA VAL A 156 11.66 0.32 -3.63
C VAL A 156 13.12 -0.13 -3.72
N ASP A 157 13.53 -0.70 -4.86
CA ASP A 157 14.94 -1.01 -5.15
C ASP A 157 15.60 0.23 -5.78
N THR A 158 16.58 0.82 -5.12
CA THR A 158 17.29 2.04 -5.58
C THR A 158 18.20 1.78 -6.78
N LYS A 159 18.48 0.51 -7.10
CA LYS A 159 19.24 0.17 -8.30
C LYS A 159 18.38 0.20 -9.56
N THR A 160 17.13 -0.24 -9.45
CA THR A 160 16.22 -0.36 -10.60
C THR A 160 15.14 0.72 -10.61
N MET A 161 14.96 1.44 -9.50
CA MET A 161 13.87 2.41 -9.28
C MET A 161 12.49 1.78 -9.48
N THR A 162 12.32 0.56 -8.99
CA THR A 162 11.06 -0.18 -9.13
C THR A 162 10.47 -0.57 -7.79
N LYS A 163 9.13 -0.50 -7.69
CA LYS A 163 8.36 -1.07 -6.58
C LYS A 163 8.40 -2.60 -6.64
N ILE A 164 8.77 -3.22 -5.52
CA ILE A 164 8.68 -4.65 -5.25
C ILE A 164 7.51 -4.85 -4.28
N PRO A 165 6.40 -5.46 -4.73
CA PRO A 165 5.27 -5.75 -3.85
C PRO A 165 5.65 -6.85 -2.85
N LEU A 166 5.15 -6.74 -1.62
CA LEU A 166 5.30 -7.79 -0.62
C LEU A 166 4.08 -8.73 -0.60
N PRO A 167 4.20 -9.91 0.02
CA PRO A 167 3.08 -10.82 0.17
C PRO A 167 1.86 -10.16 0.83
N LEU A 168 0.71 -10.26 0.15
CA LEU A 168 -0.60 -9.84 0.66
C LEU A 168 -1.34 -11.02 1.32
N ILE A 169 -2.57 -10.76 1.78
CA ILE A 169 -3.41 -11.72 2.52
C ILE A 169 -3.37 -13.12 1.91
N GLU A 170 -3.70 -13.28 0.63
CA GLU A 170 -3.77 -14.62 0.01
C GLU A 170 -2.42 -15.35 -0.03
N GLN A 171 -1.32 -14.64 -0.29
CA GLN A 171 0.01 -15.24 -0.32
C GLN A 171 0.46 -15.67 1.08
N VAL A 172 0.17 -14.84 2.09
CA VAL A 172 0.43 -15.13 3.50
C VAL A 172 -0.43 -16.30 3.98
N ARG A 173 -1.74 -16.29 3.70
CA ARG A 173 -2.67 -17.38 4.03
C ARG A 173 -2.28 -18.71 3.42
N ASN A 174 -1.93 -18.73 2.13
CA ASN A 174 -1.49 -19.95 1.45
C ASN A 174 -0.18 -20.53 2.01
N SER A 175 0.62 -19.69 2.68
CA SER A 175 1.87 -20.11 3.33
C SER A 175 1.65 -20.59 4.76
N LEU A 176 0.54 -20.22 5.40
CA LEU A 176 0.17 -20.70 6.73
C LEU A 176 -0.26 -22.17 6.67
N LYS A 177 0.21 -22.96 7.63
CA LYS A 177 -0.19 -24.37 7.80
C LYS A 177 -1.54 -24.52 8.52
N THR A 178 -2.26 -23.43 8.70
CA THR A 178 -3.49 -23.33 9.47
C THR A 178 -4.60 -22.83 8.55
N ASN A 179 -5.82 -23.32 8.77
CA ASN A 179 -6.97 -22.82 8.04
C ASN A 179 -7.34 -21.43 8.56
N THR A 180 -7.14 -20.41 7.73
CA THR A 180 -7.52 -19.03 8.02
C THR A 180 -8.63 -18.60 7.07
N THR A 181 -9.45 -17.65 7.50
CA THR A 181 -10.53 -17.06 6.70
C THR A 181 -10.28 -15.58 6.44
N VAL A 182 -11.03 -14.99 5.51
CA VAL A 182 -11.02 -13.55 5.22
C VAL A 182 -12.45 -13.03 5.28
N ASN A 183 -12.65 -11.87 5.90
CA ASN A 183 -13.89 -11.15 5.80
C ASN A 183 -13.95 -10.42 4.45
N GLU A 184 -14.72 -10.96 3.49
CA GLU A 184 -14.83 -10.37 2.15
C GLU A 184 -15.40 -8.94 2.13
N SER A 185 -16.14 -8.54 3.17
CA SER A 185 -16.71 -7.18 3.25
C SER A 185 -15.75 -6.19 3.89
N ARG A 186 -14.94 -6.64 4.86
CA ARG A 186 -14.08 -5.81 5.71
C ARG A 186 -12.83 -6.58 6.12
N PRO A 187 -11.93 -6.90 5.17
CA PRO A 187 -10.70 -7.61 5.51
C PRO A 187 -9.77 -6.72 6.34
N ASP A 188 -9.87 -5.40 6.15
CA ASP A 188 -9.13 -4.33 6.83
C ASP A 188 -7.67 -4.71 7.16
N PRO A 189 -6.87 -5.09 6.14
CA PRO A 189 -5.55 -5.65 6.38
C PRO A 189 -4.52 -4.58 6.75
N TYR A 190 -3.59 -4.93 7.64
CA TYR A 190 -2.43 -4.11 7.91
C TYR A 190 -1.17 -4.96 7.78
N PHE A 191 -0.29 -4.56 6.87
CA PHE A 191 1.02 -5.17 6.64
C PHE A 191 2.08 -4.11 6.91
N ARG A 192 2.73 -4.15 8.08
CA ARG A 192 3.67 -3.12 8.53
C ARG A 192 5.06 -3.73 8.73
N PHE A 193 6.07 -3.18 8.06
CA PHE A 193 7.46 -3.56 8.32
C PHE A 193 7.82 -3.31 9.80
N MET A 194 8.68 -4.17 10.34
CA MET A 194 9.27 -3.99 11.66
C MET A 194 10.71 -3.52 11.54
N ASN A 195 11.53 -4.34 10.89
CA ASN A 195 12.96 -4.11 10.75
C ASN A 195 13.52 -4.96 9.59
N TRP A 196 14.67 -4.54 9.09
CA TRP A 196 15.54 -5.41 8.29
C TRP A 196 16.27 -6.37 9.24
N LEU A 197 16.32 -7.66 8.89
CA LEU A 197 17.10 -8.68 9.59
C LEU A 197 18.53 -8.74 9.05
N ASP A 198 18.69 -8.44 7.77
CA ASP A 198 19.94 -8.28 7.05
C ASP A 198 19.72 -7.36 5.83
N ASP A 199 20.60 -7.45 4.83
CA ASP A 199 20.58 -6.63 3.62
C ASP A 199 19.34 -6.79 2.73
N ASP A 200 18.64 -7.94 2.79
CA ASP A 200 17.52 -8.23 1.89
C ASP A 200 16.33 -8.94 2.55
N GLN A 201 16.41 -9.29 3.83
CA GLN A 201 15.32 -9.87 4.60
C GLN A 201 14.60 -8.82 5.43
N LEU A 202 13.34 -8.56 5.08
CA LEU A 202 12.46 -7.65 5.79
C LEU A 202 11.47 -8.43 6.66
N SER A 203 11.42 -8.10 7.95
CA SER A 203 10.39 -8.59 8.87
C SER A 203 9.14 -7.70 8.78
N VAL A 204 7.97 -8.32 8.63
CA VAL A 204 6.69 -7.63 8.44
C VAL A 204 5.64 -8.24 9.35
N THR A 205 5.01 -7.40 10.17
CA THR A 205 3.78 -7.76 10.89
C THR A 205 2.59 -7.73 9.94
N PHE A 206 1.68 -8.68 10.12
CA PHE A 206 0.40 -8.68 9.44
C PHE A 206 -0.74 -8.78 10.43
N GLN A 207 -1.89 -8.21 10.06
CA GLN A 207 -3.18 -8.50 10.65
C GLN A 207 -4.29 -8.37 9.62
N TRP A 208 -5.36 -9.15 9.76
CA TRP A 208 -6.61 -8.97 9.02
C TRP A 208 -7.80 -9.57 9.76
N SER A 209 -9.01 -9.15 9.36
CA SER A 209 -10.27 -9.69 9.90
C SER A 209 -10.72 -10.94 9.13
N GLY A 210 -11.02 -12.00 9.86
CA GLY A 210 -11.59 -13.25 9.35
C GLY A 210 -13.12 -13.24 9.28
N THR A 211 -13.70 -14.37 8.88
CA THR A 211 -15.16 -14.54 8.91
C THR A 211 -15.68 -14.51 10.36
N GLY A 212 -16.79 -13.80 10.59
CA GLY A 212 -17.39 -13.72 11.93
C GLY A 212 -16.59 -12.79 12.86
N SER A 213 -16.14 -13.33 13.99
CA SER A 213 -15.32 -12.62 14.98
C SER A 213 -13.84 -13.02 14.95
N ASP A 214 -13.43 -13.79 13.94
CA ASP A 214 -12.03 -14.22 13.81
C ASP A 214 -11.14 -13.04 13.43
N GLY A 215 -9.94 -13.00 14.01
CA GLY A 215 -8.86 -12.09 13.64
C GLY A 215 -7.57 -12.88 13.55
N TYR A 216 -6.73 -12.53 12.59
CA TYR A 216 -5.45 -13.19 12.39
C TYR A 216 -4.36 -12.14 12.44
N GLU A 217 -3.34 -12.38 13.25
CA GLU A 217 -2.16 -11.54 13.32
C GLU A 217 -0.89 -12.38 13.42
N GLY A 218 0.22 -11.83 12.96
CA GLY A 218 1.48 -12.56 12.93
C GLY A 218 2.62 -11.75 12.36
N ILE A 219 3.70 -12.46 12.05
CA ILE A 219 4.92 -11.91 11.45
C ILE A 219 5.35 -12.84 10.33
N TYR A 220 5.78 -12.29 9.20
CA TYR A 220 6.54 -13.02 8.21
C TYR A 220 7.88 -12.34 7.93
N VAL A 221 8.82 -13.13 7.39
CA VAL A 221 10.08 -12.66 6.84
C VAL A 221 10.05 -12.83 5.34
N HIS A 222 10.36 -11.76 4.60
CA HIS A 222 10.42 -11.78 3.15
C HIS A 222 11.83 -11.46 2.67
N ASN A 223 12.40 -12.33 1.85
CA ASN A 223 13.62 -12.03 1.10
C ASN A 223 13.23 -11.26 -0.17
N VAL A 224 13.63 -9.99 -0.21
CA VAL A 224 13.30 -9.03 -1.27
C VAL A 224 14.05 -9.37 -2.57
N THR A 225 15.30 -9.83 -2.49
CA THR A 225 16.11 -10.19 -3.66
C THR A 225 15.50 -11.35 -4.43
N GLU A 226 15.08 -12.40 -3.73
CA GLU A 226 14.48 -13.60 -4.28
C GLU A 226 12.97 -13.48 -4.48
N ASN A 227 12.36 -12.39 -3.99
CA ASN A 227 10.92 -12.18 -3.92
C ASN A 227 10.19 -13.39 -3.31
N LYS A 228 10.64 -13.81 -2.13
CA LYS A 228 10.19 -15.06 -1.51
C LYS A 228 9.89 -14.88 -0.03
N LEU A 229 8.78 -15.46 0.40
CA LEU A 229 8.48 -15.61 1.82
C LEU A 229 9.38 -16.71 2.44
N VAL A 230 10.18 -16.32 3.43
CA VAL A 230 11.20 -17.17 4.06
C VAL A 230 10.63 -17.89 5.28
N ASP A 231 9.93 -17.14 6.13
CA ASP A 231 9.33 -17.65 7.37
C ASP A 231 8.01 -16.93 7.66
N ILE A 232 7.14 -17.60 8.41
CA ILE A 232 5.85 -17.06 8.83
C ILE A 232 5.39 -17.70 10.13
N THR A 233 5.01 -16.84 11.07
CA THR A 233 4.48 -17.24 12.38
C THR A 233 3.17 -16.50 12.65
N LEU A 234 2.12 -17.26 12.94
CA LEU A 234 0.85 -16.75 13.47
C LEU A 234 0.98 -16.59 14.98
N LYS A 235 0.43 -15.52 15.56
CA LYS A 235 0.41 -15.28 17.01
C LYS A 235 -0.79 -15.91 17.69
#